data_AF-A0A7V4CI12-F1
#
_entry.id   AF-A0A7V4CI12-F1
#
_cell.length_a   1.000
_cell.length_b   1.000
_cell.length_c   1.000
_cell.angle_alpha   90.00
_cell.angle_beta   90.00
_cell.angle_gamma   90.00
#
_symmetry.space_group_name_H-M   'P 1'
#
loop_
_entity.id
_entity.type
_entity.pdbx_description
1 polymer ?
#
loop_
_entity_poly.entity_id
_entity_poly.type
_entity_poly.pdbx_seq_one_letter_code
_entity_poly.pdbx_strand_id
1 'polypeptide(L)'
;MNVIWEILRKINLPEKERRKEIKNILKNSNWQIYDDGYLLIYNNSDDKINKVFLISCHIDTVFDDKDFFVRKEEKKIIGTLDNSGSLAILLKAMLENKLANNVYVSFTTDEEGSCGGAHKTVRFLKDNALLNRLSLVIVMDISANADFKCDVSLENYYLNKEELEKIENILKKSKIKYYKIPVGEALPDESGTYYQYKLKVFTLCLPVKVECEENEECQTDLCYDGSLKEHCIKGAITTERKMEKVKEALVKIINGLSENNWKEKDI
;
A
#
# COMPACT_ATOMS: atom_id res chain seq x y z
N MET A 1 3.00 -20.69 -12.27
CA MET A 1 1.85 -20.48 -11.37
C MET A 1 1.86 -19.01 -10.96
N ASN A 2 0.77 -18.26 -11.18
CA ASN A 2 0.77 -16.83 -10.92
C ASN A 2 0.54 -16.55 -9.42
N VAL A 3 1.58 -16.10 -8.73
CA VAL A 3 1.61 -16.00 -7.26
C VAL A 3 0.68 -14.90 -6.73
N ILE A 4 0.48 -13.78 -7.45
CA ILE A 4 -0.38 -12.68 -6.96
C ILE A 4 -1.84 -13.14 -6.84
N TRP A 5 -2.36 -13.80 -7.87
CA TRP A 5 -3.74 -14.27 -7.89
C TRP A 5 -4.06 -15.24 -6.75
N GLU A 6 -3.16 -16.18 -6.50
CA GLU A 6 -3.31 -17.16 -5.41
C GLU A 6 -3.23 -16.50 -4.03
N ILE A 7 -2.41 -15.46 -3.87
CA ILE A 7 -2.39 -14.66 -2.63
C ILE A 7 -3.72 -13.93 -2.49
N LEU A 8 -4.12 -13.15 -3.50
CA LEU A 8 -5.32 -12.32 -3.49
C LEU A 8 -6.57 -13.12 -3.10
N ARG A 9 -6.77 -14.30 -3.69
CA ARG A 9 -7.88 -15.20 -3.34
C ARG A 9 -7.92 -15.62 -1.87
N LYS A 10 -6.76 -15.70 -1.21
CA LYS A 10 -6.66 -16.11 0.20
C LYS A 10 -6.86 -14.95 1.16
N ILE A 11 -6.58 -13.72 0.75
CA ILE A 11 -6.62 -12.54 1.63
C ILE A 11 -7.83 -11.63 1.40
N ASN A 12 -8.60 -11.86 0.32
CA ASN A 12 -9.86 -11.16 0.08
C ASN A 12 -10.97 -11.70 1.01
N LEU A 13 -10.81 -11.39 2.29
CA LEU A 13 -11.57 -11.87 3.44
C LEU A 13 -11.76 -10.70 4.43
N PRO A 14 -12.67 -10.83 5.41
CA PRO A 14 -12.76 -9.89 6.53
C PRO A 14 -11.44 -9.74 7.30
N GLU A 15 -11.26 -8.61 7.99
CA GLU A 15 -10.00 -8.21 8.62
C GLU A 15 -9.38 -9.32 9.50
N LYS A 16 -10.19 -9.96 10.35
CA LYS A 16 -9.71 -10.97 11.31
C LYS A 16 -9.15 -12.21 10.61
N GLU A 17 -9.86 -12.71 9.61
CA GLU A 17 -9.46 -13.83 8.77
C GLU A 17 -8.27 -13.45 7.89
N ARG A 18 -8.30 -12.26 7.30
CA ARG A 18 -7.21 -11.68 6.50
C ARG A 18 -5.91 -11.60 7.31
N ARG A 19 -5.97 -11.11 8.55
CA ARG A 19 -4.84 -11.07 9.51
C ARG A 19 -4.24 -12.47 9.73
N LYS A 20 -5.09 -13.48 9.89
CA LYS A 20 -4.66 -14.87 10.06
C LYS A 20 -3.99 -15.39 8.79
N GLU A 21 -4.54 -15.11 7.62
CA GLU A 21 -3.98 -15.56 6.34
C GLU A 21 -2.65 -14.87 5.99
N ILE A 22 -2.49 -13.58 6.29
CA ILE A 22 -1.19 -12.88 6.19
C ILE A 22 -0.12 -13.64 6.98
N LYS A 23 -0.41 -13.98 8.24
CA LYS A 23 0.51 -14.74 9.10
C LYS A 23 0.80 -16.13 8.55
N ASN A 24 -0.21 -16.83 8.03
CA ASN A 24 -0.05 -18.15 7.41
C ASN A 24 0.85 -18.09 6.16
N ILE A 25 0.66 -17.08 5.32
CA ILE A 25 1.44 -16.87 4.09
C ILE A 25 2.92 -16.61 4.42
N LEU A 26 3.20 -15.80 5.44
CA LEU A 26 4.56 -15.40 5.82
C LEU A 26 5.23 -16.34 6.86
N LYS A 27 4.53 -17.35 7.36
CA LYS A 27 4.98 -18.23 8.46
C LYS A 27 6.36 -18.86 8.26
N ASN A 28 6.70 -19.22 7.01
CA ASN A 28 7.96 -19.87 6.66
C ASN A 28 8.92 -18.91 5.92
N SER A 29 8.68 -17.61 6.00
CA SER A 29 9.55 -16.59 5.41
C SER A 29 10.63 -16.16 6.41
N ASN A 30 11.61 -15.38 5.93
CA ASN A 30 12.67 -14.82 6.78
C ASN A 30 12.24 -13.53 7.51
N TRP A 31 10.99 -13.12 7.39
CA TRP A 31 10.47 -11.92 8.03
C TRP A 31 10.16 -12.18 9.49
N GLN A 32 10.70 -11.36 10.38
CA GLN A 32 10.38 -11.37 11.80
C GLN A 32 9.11 -10.56 12.05
N ILE A 33 8.23 -11.06 12.92
CA ILE A 33 6.92 -10.47 13.17
C ILE A 33 6.84 -9.89 14.59
N TYR A 34 6.32 -8.67 14.68
CA TYR A 34 5.72 -8.09 15.88
C TYR A 34 4.19 -8.08 15.70
N ASP A 35 3.47 -8.70 16.61
CA ASP A 35 2.00 -8.80 16.61
C ASP A 35 1.49 -8.47 18.02
N ASP A 36 0.76 -7.36 18.15
CA ASP A 36 0.12 -6.94 19.41
C ASP A 36 -1.42 -7.10 19.39
N GLY A 37 -1.93 -7.87 18.44
CA GLY A 37 -3.37 -8.06 18.20
C GLY A 37 -4.02 -6.96 17.37
N TYR A 38 -3.46 -5.75 17.33
CA TYR A 38 -3.99 -4.63 16.54
C TYR A 38 -3.13 -4.35 15.31
N LEU A 39 -1.82 -4.37 15.48
CA LEU A 39 -0.81 -4.06 14.49
C LEU A 39 -0.04 -5.34 14.11
N LEU A 40 0.31 -5.51 12.84
CA LEU A 40 1.32 -6.49 12.43
C LEU A 40 2.49 -5.75 11.76
N ILE A 41 3.67 -5.80 12.40
CA ILE A 41 4.88 -5.27 11.79
C ILE A 41 5.82 -6.43 11.46
N TYR A 42 6.19 -6.51 10.19
CA TYR A 42 7.22 -7.41 9.71
C TYR A 42 8.50 -6.63 9.43
N ASN A 43 9.64 -7.20 9.77
CA ASN A 43 10.92 -6.64 9.38
C ASN A 43 11.86 -7.74 8.87
N ASN A 44 12.71 -7.35 7.95
CA ASN A 44 13.88 -8.12 7.50
C ASN A 44 15.17 -7.32 7.75
N SER A 45 15.10 -6.36 8.70
CA SER A 45 16.16 -5.38 8.91
C SER A 45 17.33 -6.01 9.64
N ASP A 46 18.55 -5.78 9.15
CA ASP A 46 19.73 -5.93 10.00
C ASP A 46 19.79 -4.72 10.95
N ASP A 47 19.83 -4.99 12.26
CA ASP A 47 19.86 -3.95 13.31
C ASP A 47 20.98 -2.92 13.10
N LYS A 48 22.05 -3.31 12.40
CA LYS A 48 23.21 -2.46 12.09
C LYS A 48 22.95 -1.36 11.04
N ILE A 49 21.81 -1.36 10.35
CA ILE A 49 21.56 -0.43 9.25
C ILE A 49 20.95 0.88 9.75
N ASN A 50 21.68 1.98 9.67
CA ASN A 50 21.22 3.28 10.19
C ASN A 50 20.01 3.89 9.45
N LYS A 51 19.66 3.39 8.27
CA LYS A 51 18.62 3.95 7.41
C LYS A 51 17.50 2.93 7.20
N VAL A 52 16.29 3.22 7.65
CA VAL A 52 15.13 2.31 7.51
C VAL A 52 14.02 2.91 6.65
N PHE A 53 13.27 2.05 6.00
CA PHE A 53 12.08 2.39 5.21
C PHE A 53 10.85 1.71 5.79
N LEU A 54 9.70 2.38 5.70
CA LEU A 54 8.42 1.81 6.09
C LEU A 54 7.53 1.66 4.87
N ILE A 55 6.92 0.49 4.71
CA ILE A 55 5.79 0.27 3.81
C ILE A 55 4.56 0.08 4.69
N SER A 56 3.56 0.94 4.56
CA SER A 56 2.27 0.82 5.26
C SER A 56 1.21 0.32 4.28
N CYS A 57 0.35 -0.60 4.71
CA CYS A 57 -0.74 -1.14 3.90
C CYS A 57 -1.85 -1.61 4.84
N HIS A 58 -3.00 -0.95 4.81
CA HIS A 58 -4.09 -1.27 5.71
C HIS A 58 -4.77 -2.60 5.35
N ILE A 59 -5.33 -3.24 6.37
CA ILE A 59 -5.95 -4.57 6.27
C ILE A 59 -7.38 -4.58 6.78
N ASP A 60 -7.89 -3.47 7.31
CA ASP A 60 -9.32 -3.23 7.48
C ASP A 60 -9.98 -2.90 6.14
N THR A 61 -11.28 -2.64 6.15
CA THR A 61 -12.08 -2.35 4.96
C THR A 61 -13.46 -1.82 5.34
N VAL A 62 -14.06 -1.05 4.43
CA VAL A 62 -15.47 -0.63 4.51
C VAL A 62 -16.48 -1.72 4.12
N PHE A 63 -16.05 -2.83 3.50
CA PHE A 63 -16.97 -3.88 3.03
C PHE A 63 -17.49 -4.77 4.17
N ASP A 64 -18.79 -5.11 4.13
CA ASP A 64 -19.37 -6.10 5.03
C ASP A 64 -18.84 -7.53 4.71
N ASP A 65 -18.85 -8.42 5.70
CA ASP A 65 -18.39 -9.82 5.58
C ASP A 65 -18.99 -10.62 4.42
N LYS A 66 -20.22 -10.28 4.01
CA LYS A 66 -20.95 -10.95 2.92
C LYS A 66 -20.56 -10.44 1.52
N ASP A 67 -19.92 -9.27 1.44
CA ASP A 67 -19.68 -8.56 0.17
C ASP A 67 -18.29 -8.87 -0.40
N PHE A 68 -17.46 -9.62 0.32
CA PHE A 68 -16.16 -10.07 -0.19
C PHE A 68 -16.30 -11.00 -1.38
N PHE A 69 -15.78 -10.58 -2.53
CA PHE A 69 -15.56 -11.45 -3.67
C PHE A 69 -14.30 -11.07 -4.42
N VAL A 70 -13.73 -12.05 -5.11
CA VAL A 70 -12.73 -11.82 -6.13
C VAL A 70 -12.85 -12.87 -7.23
N ARG A 71 -12.87 -12.43 -8.48
CA ARG A 71 -12.96 -13.28 -9.66
C ARG A 71 -11.97 -12.84 -10.73
N LYS A 72 -11.63 -13.77 -11.61
CA LYS A 72 -10.73 -13.55 -12.74
C LYS A 72 -11.48 -13.83 -14.03
N GLU A 73 -11.54 -12.84 -14.91
CA GLU A 73 -12.22 -12.89 -16.21
C GLU A 73 -11.23 -12.52 -17.30
N GLU A 74 -10.86 -13.49 -18.15
CA GLU A 74 -9.82 -13.32 -19.19
C GLU A 74 -8.52 -12.69 -18.64
N LYS A 75 -8.38 -11.37 -18.78
CA LYS A 75 -7.22 -10.56 -18.36
C LYS A 75 -7.53 -9.59 -17.21
N LYS A 76 -8.76 -9.60 -16.70
CA LYS A 76 -9.25 -8.75 -15.63
C LYS A 76 -9.29 -9.51 -14.31
N ILE A 77 -9.00 -8.80 -13.24
CA ILE A 77 -9.31 -9.19 -11.87
C ILE A 77 -10.38 -8.23 -11.40
N ILE A 78 -11.45 -8.76 -10.82
CA ILE A 78 -12.60 -7.99 -10.36
C ILE A 78 -12.92 -8.43 -8.93
N GLY A 79 -13.06 -7.50 -8.00
CA GLY A 79 -13.34 -7.83 -6.61
C GLY A 79 -13.38 -6.64 -5.67
N THR A 80 -13.58 -6.91 -4.38
CA THR A 80 -13.39 -5.97 -3.27
C THR A 80 -11.90 -5.72 -3.04
N LEU A 81 -11.26 -4.98 -3.96
CA LEU A 81 -9.79 -4.86 -3.99
C LEU A 81 -9.21 -3.88 -2.98
N ASP A 82 -10.07 -3.14 -2.27
CA ASP A 82 -9.66 -2.22 -1.22
C ASP A 82 -9.54 -2.92 0.15
N ASN A 83 -8.34 -3.17 0.69
CA ASN A 83 -7.01 -2.98 0.07
C ASN A 83 -6.30 -4.32 -0.23
N SER A 84 -7.11 -5.36 -0.42
CA SER A 84 -6.66 -6.71 -0.76
C SER A 84 -5.76 -6.75 -2.02
N GLY A 85 -5.96 -5.85 -2.97
CA GLY A 85 -5.15 -5.73 -4.18
C GLY A 85 -3.68 -5.34 -3.88
N SER A 86 -3.47 -4.26 -3.14
CA SER A 86 -2.14 -3.79 -2.75
C SER A 86 -1.49 -4.70 -1.72
N LEU A 87 -2.29 -5.29 -0.84
CA LEU A 87 -1.84 -6.32 0.09
C LEU A 87 -1.27 -7.54 -0.65
N ALA A 88 -1.93 -8.04 -1.71
CA ALA A 88 -1.43 -9.16 -2.50
C ALA A 88 -0.09 -8.84 -3.20
N ILE A 89 0.04 -7.61 -3.71
CA ILE A 89 1.26 -7.09 -4.34
C ILE A 89 2.42 -7.09 -3.33
N LEU A 90 2.18 -6.55 -2.14
CA LEU A 90 3.17 -6.43 -1.07
C LEU A 90 3.61 -7.81 -0.55
N LEU A 91 2.65 -8.70 -0.25
CA LEU A 91 2.95 -10.06 0.21
C LEU A 91 3.80 -10.83 -0.80
N LYS A 92 3.54 -10.68 -2.11
CA LYS A 92 4.41 -11.29 -3.12
C LYS A 92 5.82 -10.71 -3.09
N ALA A 93 5.98 -9.39 -2.96
CA ALA A 93 7.30 -8.76 -2.87
C ALA A 93 8.09 -9.29 -1.66
N MET A 94 7.41 -9.48 -0.53
CA MET A 94 7.98 -10.05 0.69
C MET A 94 8.40 -11.51 0.51
N LEU A 95 7.53 -12.36 -0.08
CA LEU A 95 7.81 -13.79 -0.31
C LEU A 95 8.95 -14.02 -1.30
N GLU A 96 9.08 -13.16 -2.32
CA GLU A 96 10.17 -13.25 -3.29
C GLU A 96 11.50 -12.67 -2.76
N ASN A 97 11.54 -12.18 -1.51
CA ASN A 97 12.68 -11.52 -0.89
C ASN A 97 13.29 -10.43 -1.79
N LYS A 98 12.43 -9.60 -2.41
CA LYS A 98 12.86 -8.56 -3.37
C LYS A 98 13.04 -7.18 -2.74
N LEU A 99 12.50 -6.98 -1.55
CA LEU A 99 12.68 -5.73 -0.78
C LEU A 99 14.07 -5.71 -0.14
N ALA A 100 14.63 -4.51 0.00
CA ALA A 100 15.90 -4.29 0.69
C ALA A 100 15.84 -4.78 2.15
N ASN A 101 17.01 -5.06 2.75
CA ASN A 101 17.17 -5.63 4.09
C ASN A 101 17.13 -4.58 5.21
N ASN A 102 16.38 -3.51 5.01
CA ASN A 102 16.21 -2.38 5.93
C ASN A 102 14.78 -1.84 5.86
N VAL A 103 13.83 -2.74 5.58
CA VAL A 103 12.43 -2.42 5.37
C VAL A 103 11.60 -2.98 6.52
N TYR A 104 10.75 -2.11 7.05
CA TYR A 104 9.65 -2.48 7.91
C TYR A 104 8.37 -2.45 7.07
N VAL A 105 7.54 -3.49 7.21
CA VAL A 105 6.22 -3.56 6.61
C VAL A 105 5.21 -3.54 7.73
N SER A 106 4.30 -2.56 7.69
CA SER A 106 3.23 -2.40 8.66
C SER A 106 1.90 -2.73 7.99
N PHE A 107 1.24 -3.77 8.48
CA PHE A 107 -0.16 -4.03 8.19
C PHE A 107 -1.03 -3.39 9.26
N THR A 108 -1.70 -2.31 8.89
CA THR A 108 -2.44 -1.42 9.78
C THR A 108 -3.94 -1.74 9.77
N THR A 109 -4.62 -1.34 10.84
CA THR A 109 -6.07 -1.50 11.03
C THR A 109 -6.68 -0.14 11.41
N ASP A 110 -7.99 0.01 11.25
CA ASP A 110 -8.70 1.29 11.47
C ASP A 110 -8.14 2.43 10.62
N GLU A 111 -7.78 2.14 9.37
CA GLU A 111 -7.53 3.16 8.35
C GLU A 111 -8.84 3.87 8.02
N GLU A 112 -9.91 3.09 7.81
CA GLU A 112 -11.20 3.54 7.28
C GLU A 112 -12.02 4.39 8.28
N GLY A 113 -11.51 4.53 9.50
CA GLY A 113 -12.08 5.31 10.58
C GLY A 113 -11.17 6.45 10.99
N SER A 114 -10.21 6.15 11.88
CA SER A 114 -9.38 7.18 12.54
C SER A 114 -7.88 7.09 12.23
N CYS A 115 -7.48 6.25 11.28
CA CYS A 115 -6.10 5.87 11.01
C CYS A 115 -5.36 5.38 12.27
N GLY A 116 -6.06 4.66 13.17
CA GLY A 116 -5.51 4.21 14.44
C GLY A 116 -4.28 3.30 14.29
N GLY A 117 -4.22 2.53 13.22
CA GLY A 117 -3.09 1.70 12.81
C GLY A 117 -1.84 2.52 12.58
N ALA A 118 -1.91 3.55 11.73
CA ALA A 118 -0.78 4.44 11.43
C ALA A 118 -0.24 5.13 12.70
N HIS A 119 -1.12 5.61 13.60
CA HIS A 119 -0.70 6.17 14.88
C HIS A 119 0.09 5.17 15.75
N LYS A 120 -0.37 3.91 15.83
CA LYS A 120 0.35 2.87 16.57
C LYS A 120 1.67 2.47 15.90
N THR A 121 1.73 2.49 14.57
CA THR A 121 2.98 2.26 13.83
C THR A 121 4.03 3.31 14.18
N VAL A 122 3.66 4.60 14.19
CA VAL A 122 4.58 5.66 14.60
C VAL A 122 5.05 5.48 16.05
N ARG A 123 4.13 5.10 16.96
CA ARG A 123 4.48 4.79 18.34
C ARG A 123 5.46 3.62 18.44
N PHE A 124 5.22 2.53 17.72
CA PHE A 124 6.15 1.39 17.65
C PHE A 124 7.54 1.83 17.18
N LEU A 125 7.62 2.64 16.11
CA LEU A 125 8.90 3.14 15.59
C LEU A 125 9.63 4.01 16.62
N LYS A 126 8.90 4.82 17.39
CA LYS A 126 9.47 5.62 18.47
C LYS A 126 9.99 4.76 19.61
N ASP A 127 9.18 3.82 20.09
CA ASP A 127 9.48 2.96 21.24
C ASP A 127 10.68 2.02 20.95
N ASN A 128 10.94 1.71 19.67
CA ASN A 128 12.08 0.91 19.22
C ASN A 128 13.26 1.73 18.70
N ALA A 129 13.29 3.06 18.91
CA ALA A 129 14.35 3.96 18.42
C ALA A 129 14.61 3.89 16.91
N LEU A 130 13.59 3.56 16.12
CA LEU A 130 13.61 3.49 14.65
C LEU A 130 13.16 4.79 14.00
N LEU A 131 12.36 5.61 14.70
CA LEU A 131 11.77 6.82 14.13
C LEU A 131 12.82 7.79 13.56
N ASN A 132 13.93 7.99 14.28
CA ASN A 132 15.02 8.88 13.83
C ASN A 132 15.84 8.28 12.67
N ARG A 133 15.69 6.98 12.40
CA ARG A 133 16.36 6.27 11.28
C ARG A 133 15.46 6.20 10.06
N LEU A 134 14.17 6.56 10.19
CA LEU A 134 13.16 6.41 9.15
C LEU A 134 13.37 7.46 8.07
N SER A 135 13.70 7.00 6.86
CA SER A 135 13.94 7.90 5.73
C SER A 135 12.68 8.25 4.95
N LEU A 136 11.76 7.30 4.84
CA LEU A 136 10.60 7.42 3.98
C LEU A 136 9.55 6.37 4.37
N VAL A 137 8.30 6.81 4.35
CA VAL A 137 7.11 5.95 4.40
C VAL A 137 6.51 5.85 2.99
N ILE A 138 6.17 4.64 2.58
CA ILE A 138 5.37 4.38 1.37
C ILE A 138 4.07 3.77 1.84
N VAL A 139 2.97 4.49 1.70
CA VAL A 139 1.63 3.92 1.89
C VAL A 139 1.23 3.21 0.60
N MET A 140 0.67 2.02 0.69
CA MET A 140 0.16 1.28 -0.46
C MET A 140 -1.36 1.26 -0.43
N ASP A 141 -1.97 1.63 -1.54
CA ASP A 141 -3.43 1.76 -1.65
C ASP A 141 -3.91 1.48 -3.08
N ILE A 142 -5.20 1.61 -3.37
CA ILE A 142 -5.79 1.60 -4.71
C ILE A 142 -6.14 3.03 -5.16
N SER A 143 -6.39 3.22 -6.46
CA SER A 143 -6.73 4.54 -7.00
C SER A 143 -7.67 4.43 -8.19
N ALA A 144 -8.87 5.00 -8.07
CA ALA A 144 -9.79 5.18 -9.19
C ALA A 144 -9.45 6.42 -10.04
N ASN A 145 -8.75 7.40 -9.47
CA ASN A 145 -8.50 8.72 -10.05
C ASN A 145 -7.50 8.73 -11.22
N ALA A 146 -6.71 7.67 -11.38
CA ALA A 146 -5.69 7.59 -12.42
C ALA A 146 -6.18 7.01 -13.77
N ASP A 147 -7.50 6.80 -13.94
CA ASP A 147 -8.20 6.37 -15.16
C ASP A 147 -7.51 5.23 -15.93
N PHE A 148 -6.98 4.24 -15.19
CA PHE A 148 -6.36 3.02 -15.70
C PHE A 148 -5.25 3.17 -16.77
N LYS A 149 -4.81 4.38 -17.11
CA LYS A 149 -3.88 4.72 -18.20
C LYS A 149 -2.40 4.61 -17.81
N CYS A 150 -2.12 4.65 -16.51
CA CYS A 150 -0.79 4.44 -15.95
C CYS A 150 -0.60 3.01 -15.43
N ASP A 151 0.65 2.64 -15.16
CA ASP A 151 1.00 1.42 -14.46
C ASP A 151 0.85 1.59 -12.94
N VAL A 152 1.16 2.78 -12.41
CA VAL A 152 1.01 3.19 -10.99
C VAL A 152 0.50 4.63 -10.87
N SER A 153 -0.14 4.98 -9.76
CA SER A 153 -0.34 6.38 -9.36
C SER A 153 0.45 6.73 -8.11
N LEU A 154 0.84 7.99 -8.02
CA LEU A 154 1.44 8.59 -6.84
C LEU A 154 0.45 9.63 -6.30
N GLU A 155 0.01 9.42 -5.07
CA GLU A 155 -0.92 10.29 -4.34
C GLU A 155 -0.28 10.78 -3.05
N ASN A 156 -0.88 11.81 -2.46
CA ASN A 156 -0.52 12.32 -1.13
C ASN A 156 1.00 12.43 -0.88
N TYR A 157 1.74 12.94 -1.88
CA TYR A 157 3.20 13.02 -1.83
C TYR A 157 3.65 14.22 -0.99
N TYR A 158 3.79 14.01 0.31
CA TYR A 158 4.33 14.97 1.25
C TYR A 158 5.87 14.92 1.26
N LEU A 159 6.45 15.23 0.09
CA LEU A 159 7.88 15.22 -0.19
C LEU A 159 8.32 16.56 -0.74
N ASN A 160 9.60 16.91 -0.54
CA ASN A 160 10.15 18.05 -1.28
C ASN A 160 10.36 17.70 -2.76
N LYS A 161 10.60 18.73 -3.59
CA LYS A 161 10.75 18.58 -5.04
C LYS A 161 11.87 17.60 -5.43
N GLU A 162 13.02 17.66 -4.76
CA GLU A 162 14.17 16.80 -5.07
C GLU A 162 13.89 15.34 -4.73
N GLU A 163 13.22 15.08 -3.61
CA GLU A 163 12.81 13.74 -3.17
C GLU A 163 11.81 13.10 -4.13
N LEU A 164 10.81 13.87 -4.55
CA LEU A 164 9.84 13.41 -5.54
C LEU A 164 10.52 13.13 -6.89
N GLU A 165 11.39 14.03 -7.36
CA GLU A 165 12.14 13.84 -8.61
C GLU A 165 13.00 12.57 -8.59
N LYS A 166 13.56 12.18 -7.43
CA LYS A 166 14.29 10.90 -7.30
C LYS A 166 13.39 9.70 -7.54
N ILE A 167 12.20 9.67 -6.95
CA ILE A 167 11.20 8.61 -7.15
C ILE A 167 10.79 8.57 -8.62
N GLU A 168 10.47 9.72 -9.21
CA GLU A 168 10.10 9.83 -10.61
C GLU A 168 11.21 9.33 -11.55
N ASN A 169 12.46 9.63 -11.24
CA ASN A 169 13.61 9.17 -12.02
C ASN A 169 13.79 7.65 -11.92
N ILE A 170 13.55 7.03 -10.76
CA ILE A 170 13.56 5.57 -10.60
C ILE A 170 12.47 4.94 -11.48
N LEU A 171 11.26 5.48 -11.47
CA LEU A 171 10.13 5.00 -12.28
C LEU A 171 10.41 5.15 -13.78
N LYS A 172 10.91 6.32 -14.21
CA LYS A 172 11.30 6.59 -15.61
C LYS A 172 12.38 5.63 -16.10
N LYS A 173 13.47 5.46 -15.34
CA LYS A 173 14.56 4.52 -15.68
C LYS A 173 14.07 3.07 -15.76
N SER A 174 13.08 2.72 -14.94
CA SER A 174 12.45 1.40 -14.94
C SER A 174 11.35 1.24 -16.00
N LYS A 175 11.11 2.26 -16.84
CA LYS A 175 10.06 2.30 -17.86
C LYS A 175 8.66 2.02 -17.29
N ILE A 176 8.41 2.47 -16.05
CA ILE A 176 7.11 2.38 -15.39
C ILE A 176 6.35 3.66 -15.67
N LYS A 177 5.18 3.56 -16.30
CA LYS A 177 4.31 4.71 -16.54
C LYS A 177 3.61 5.07 -15.25
N TYR A 178 3.81 6.29 -14.76
CA TYR A 178 3.17 6.76 -13.54
C TYR A 178 2.32 8.00 -13.81
N TYR A 179 1.30 8.19 -12.99
CA TYR A 179 0.50 9.41 -12.93
C TYR A 179 0.63 10.02 -11.54
N LYS A 180 0.80 11.33 -11.44
CA LYS A 180 0.83 12.05 -10.15
C LYS A 180 -0.50 12.75 -9.99
N ILE A 181 -1.19 12.48 -8.90
CA ILE A 181 -2.41 13.21 -8.54
C ILE A 181 -1.98 14.38 -7.67
N PRO A 182 -2.26 15.64 -8.09
CA PRO A 182 -1.87 16.81 -7.33
C PRO A 182 -2.27 16.74 -5.86
N VAL A 183 -1.39 17.21 -4.97
CA VAL A 183 -1.67 17.25 -3.53
C VAL A 183 -2.93 18.07 -3.27
N GLY A 184 -3.88 17.49 -2.55
CA GLY A 184 -5.19 18.08 -2.28
C GLY A 184 -6.30 17.67 -3.25
N GLU A 185 -5.98 16.95 -4.33
CA GLU A 185 -6.97 16.34 -5.24
C GLU A 185 -7.30 14.88 -4.89
N ALA A 186 -6.47 14.23 -4.08
CA ALA A 186 -6.77 12.93 -3.47
C ALA A 186 -7.20 13.11 -2.02
N LEU A 187 -8.08 12.21 -1.54
CA LEU A 187 -8.41 12.15 -0.12
C LEU A 187 -7.16 11.70 0.68
N PRO A 188 -6.91 12.28 1.86
CA PRO A 188 -5.83 11.81 2.71
C PRO A 188 -6.15 10.41 3.26
N ASP A 189 -5.32 9.44 2.91
CA ASP A 189 -5.23 8.10 3.52
C ASP A 189 -4.29 8.15 4.75
N GLU A 190 -3.77 7.00 5.18
CA GLU A 190 -2.74 6.92 6.25
C GLU A 190 -1.56 7.88 6.08
N SER A 191 -1.24 8.29 4.84
CA SER A 191 -0.16 9.24 4.57
C SER A 191 -0.38 10.58 5.28
N GLY A 192 -1.64 11.01 5.44
CA GLY A 192 -1.99 12.21 6.21
C GLY A 192 -1.54 12.09 7.66
N THR A 193 -1.75 10.93 8.28
CA THR A 193 -1.30 10.62 9.64
C THR A 193 0.22 10.64 9.73
N TYR A 194 0.93 9.96 8.82
CA TYR A 194 2.39 9.98 8.81
C TYR A 194 2.96 11.39 8.61
N TYR A 195 2.33 12.21 7.76
CA TYR A 195 2.71 13.60 7.53
C TYR A 195 2.49 14.49 8.76
N GLN A 196 1.44 14.26 9.56
CA GLN A 196 1.23 14.98 10.83
C GLN A 196 2.41 14.78 11.79
N TYR A 197 3.02 13.59 11.78
CA TYR A 197 4.25 13.29 12.52
C TYR A 197 5.55 13.80 11.86
N LYS A 198 5.44 14.62 10.81
CA LYS A 198 6.56 15.20 10.05
C LYS A 198 7.42 14.15 9.35
N LEU A 199 6.82 13.02 9.01
CA LEU A 199 7.50 11.97 8.23
C LEU A 199 7.37 12.27 6.74
N LYS A 200 8.42 11.92 6.00
CA LYS A 200 8.43 11.94 4.53
C LYS A 200 7.60 10.78 4.03
N VAL A 201 6.56 11.05 3.27
CA VAL A 201 5.59 10.02 2.88
C VAL A 201 4.96 10.33 1.53
N PHE A 202 4.59 9.27 0.81
CA PHE A 202 3.67 9.31 -0.32
C PHE A 202 2.90 8.00 -0.40
N THR A 203 1.80 8.01 -1.15
CA THR A 203 1.01 6.82 -1.44
C THR A 203 1.32 6.30 -2.83
N LEU A 204 1.67 5.01 -2.92
CA LEU A 204 1.88 4.26 -4.15
C LEU A 204 0.64 3.42 -4.43
N CYS A 205 -0.23 3.90 -5.31
CA CYS A 205 -1.51 3.23 -5.52
C CYS A 205 -1.50 2.26 -6.71
N LEU A 206 -2.32 1.22 -6.59
CA LEU A 206 -2.77 0.36 -7.69
C LEU A 206 -3.90 1.06 -8.46
N PRO A 207 -3.70 1.45 -9.72
CA PRO A 207 -4.78 2.05 -10.50
C PRO A 207 -5.86 1.01 -10.79
N VAL A 208 -7.10 1.32 -10.43
CA VAL A 208 -8.30 0.49 -10.62
C VAL A 208 -9.33 1.21 -11.49
N LYS A 209 -10.29 0.46 -12.02
CA LYS A 209 -11.58 1.02 -12.47
C LYS A 209 -12.67 0.57 -11.51
N VAL A 210 -13.59 1.45 -11.16
CA VAL A 210 -14.75 1.10 -10.34
C VAL A 210 -15.71 0.23 -11.17
N GLU A 211 -16.22 -0.85 -10.58
CA GLU A 211 -17.31 -1.66 -11.10
C GLU A 211 -18.63 -1.17 -10.46
N CYS A 212 -19.52 -0.62 -11.29
CA CYS A 212 -20.83 -0.10 -10.87
C CYS A 212 -21.97 -0.93 -11.47
N GLU A 213 -23.19 -0.76 -10.96
CA GLU A 213 -24.37 -1.38 -11.57
C GLU A 213 -24.67 -0.80 -12.96
N GLU A 214 -25.29 -1.61 -13.83
CA GLU A 214 -25.80 -1.12 -15.10
C GLU A 214 -26.87 -0.05 -14.83
N ASN A 215 -26.62 1.18 -15.31
CA ASN A 215 -27.46 2.38 -15.22
C ASN A 215 -27.23 3.35 -14.06
N GLU A 216 -26.14 3.22 -13.30
CA GLU A 216 -25.73 4.21 -12.31
C GLU A 216 -24.44 4.94 -12.71
N GLU A 217 -24.41 6.26 -12.50
CA GLU A 217 -23.16 7.03 -12.63
C GLU A 217 -22.21 6.59 -11.53
N CYS A 218 -21.08 5.99 -11.91
CA CYS A 218 -20.01 5.69 -10.98
C CYS A 218 -19.50 6.97 -10.32
N GLN A 219 -19.75 7.15 -9.02
CA GLN A 219 -18.95 8.09 -8.24
C GLN A 219 -17.52 7.56 -8.20
N THR A 220 -16.57 8.39 -8.61
CA THR A 220 -15.13 8.06 -8.64
C THR A 220 -14.50 8.05 -7.26
N ASP A 221 -15.19 8.64 -6.28
CA ASP A 221 -14.79 8.65 -4.89
C ASP A 221 -15.24 7.32 -4.28
N LEU A 222 -14.27 6.47 -3.95
CA LEU A 222 -14.49 5.28 -3.12
C LEU A 222 -15.23 5.78 -1.87
N CYS A 223 -16.45 5.30 -1.65
CA CYS A 223 -17.48 5.92 -0.82
C CYS A 223 -16.96 6.51 0.51
N TYR A 224 -16.80 7.83 0.58
CA TYR A 224 -16.34 8.55 1.76
C TYR A 224 -17.24 9.75 2.07
N ASP A 225 -18.52 9.48 2.33
CA ASP A 225 -19.24 10.31 3.28
C ASP A 225 -20.01 9.41 4.23
N GLY A 226 -19.88 9.64 5.53
CA GLY A 226 -20.58 8.88 6.57
C GLY A 226 -22.11 9.08 6.57
N SER A 227 -22.70 9.57 5.46
CA SER A 227 -24.12 9.84 5.27
C SER A 227 -24.75 9.14 4.06
N LEU A 228 -24.04 8.36 3.25
CA LEU A 228 -24.63 7.64 2.11
C LEU A 228 -24.27 6.15 2.11
N LYS A 229 -25.06 5.38 2.85
CA LYS A 229 -25.05 3.90 2.87
C LYS A 229 -25.47 3.23 1.55
N GLU A 230 -25.71 3.95 0.46
CA GLU A 230 -26.50 3.42 -0.65
C GLU A 230 -25.91 3.56 -2.06
N HIS A 231 -24.70 4.08 -2.29
CA HIS A 231 -24.17 4.26 -3.67
C HIS A 231 -22.90 3.44 -3.97
N CYS A 232 -23.12 2.14 -4.22
CA CYS A 232 -22.74 1.39 -5.43
C CYS A 232 -21.27 1.29 -5.88
N ILE A 233 -20.41 0.78 -5.01
CA ILE A 233 -19.21 0.07 -5.47
C ILE A 233 -19.43 -1.43 -5.28
N LYS A 234 -19.65 -2.16 -6.39
CA LYS A 234 -19.58 -3.63 -6.35
C LYS A 234 -18.13 -4.06 -6.14
N GLY A 235 -17.19 -3.39 -6.79
CA GLY A 235 -15.80 -3.69 -6.61
C GLY A 235 -14.91 -2.85 -7.51
N ALA A 236 -13.67 -3.28 -7.62
CA ALA A 236 -12.63 -2.67 -8.41
C ALA A 236 -12.12 -3.66 -9.44
N ILE A 237 -11.82 -3.15 -10.62
CA ILE A 237 -11.28 -3.89 -11.75
C ILE A 237 -9.80 -3.52 -11.88
N THR A 238 -8.94 -4.53 -11.90
CA THR A 238 -7.52 -4.40 -12.23
C THR A 238 -7.06 -5.48 -13.22
N THR A 239 -5.76 -5.57 -13.48
CA THR A 239 -5.16 -6.68 -14.23
C THR A 239 -3.92 -7.20 -13.51
N GLU A 240 -3.61 -8.49 -13.67
CA GLU A 240 -2.37 -9.07 -13.14
C GLU A 240 -1.13 -8.32 -13.61
N ARG A 241 -1.10 -7.90 -14.88
CA ARG A 241 0.00 -7.11 -15.45
C ARG A 241 0.22 -5.83 -14.65
N LYS A 242 -0.86 -5.17 -14.25
CA LYS A 242 -0.79 -3.91 -13.50
C LYS A 242 -0.31 -4.15 -12.07
N MET A 243 -0.85 -5.17 -11.39
CA MET A 243 -0.38 -5.57 -10.06
C MET A 243 1.13 -5.91 -10.06
N GLU A 244 1.62 -6.62 -11.08
CA GLU A 244 3.06 -6.88 -11.25
C GLU A 244 3.87 -5.60 -11.48
N LYS A 245 3.32 -4.61 -12.20
CA LYS A 245 3.97 -3.32 -12.39
C LYS A 245 4.04 -2.48 -11.13
N VAL A 246 3.00 -2.51 -10.28
CA VAL A 246 3.05 -1.87 -8.95
C VAL A 246 4.11 -2.53 -8.08
N LYS A 247 4.18 -3.87 -8.08
CA LYS A 247 5.25 -4.61 -7.38
C LYS A 247 6.63 -4.19 -7.87
N GLU A 248 6.81 -4.12 -9.20
CA GLU A 248 8.06 -3.67 -9.81
C GLU A 248 8.41 -2.25 -9.36
N ALA A 249 7.44 -1.32 -9.35
CA ALA A 249 7.62 0.05 -8.89
C ALA A 249 8.07 0.09 -7.43
N LEU A 250 7.34 -0.58 -6.54
CA LEU A 250 7.66 -0.65 -5.11
C LEU A 250 9.10 -1.13 -4.87
N VAL A 251 9.46 -2.27 -5.47
CA VAL A 251 10.80 -2.87 -5.33
C VAL A 251 11.88 -1.93 -5.86
N LYS A 252 11.66 -1.30 -7.02
CA LYS A 252 12.64 -0.38 -7.62
C LYS A 252 12.82 0.88 -6.79
N ILE A 253 11.75 1.44 -6.24
CA ILE A 253 11.80 2.61 -5.36
C ILE A 253 12.58 2.26 -4.09
N ILE A 254 12.17 1.21 -3.36
CA ILE A 254 12.81 0.83 -2.11
C ILE A 254 14.29 0.50 -2.30
N ASN A 255 14.64 -0.35 -3.27
CA ASN A 255 16.03 -0.75 -3.46
C ASN A 255 16.87 0.41 -4.00
N GLY A 256 16.32 1.20 -4.95
CA GLY A 256 16.98 2.38 -5.49
C GLY A 256 17.25 3.45 -4.43
N LEU A 257 16.37 3.62 -3.45
CA LEU A 257 16.57 4.56 -2.34
C LEU A 257 17.45 3.99 -1.22
N SER A 258 17.55 2.67 -1.09
CA SER A 258 18.40 1.99 -0.09
C SER A 258 19.86 1.96 -0.51
N GLU A 259 20.15 1.72 -1.80
CA GLU A 259 21.51 1.68 -2.34
C GLU A 259 22.15 3.07 -2.46
N ASN A 260 21.34 4.09 -2.73
CA ASN A 260 21.81 5.47 -2.81
C ASN A 260 21.72 6.11 -1.42
N ASN A 261 22.88 6.26 -0.74
CA ASN A 261 23.01 7.04 0.49
C ASN A 261 22.24 8.35 0.34
N TRP A 262 21.06 8.46 0.98
CA TRP A 262 20.42 9.74 1.17
C TRP A 262 21.37 10.50 2.07
N LYS A 263 22.15 11.41 1.51
CA LYS A 263 22.81 12.40 2.34
C LYS A 263 21.69 13.27 2.88
N GLU A 264 21.32 13.02 4.12
CA GLU A 264 20.68 14.00 4.98
C GLU A 264 21.53 15.27 4.89
N LYS A 265 21.11 16.21 4.07
CA LYS A 265 21.47 17.60 4.25
C LYS A 265 20.32 18.21 5.04
N ASP A 266 20.65 18.47 6.30
CA ASP A 266 20.10 19.52 7.16
C ASP A 266 18.61 19.40 7.53
N ILE A 267 18.37 18.75 8.68
CA ILE A 267 17.28 19.11 9.62
C ILE A 267 17.75 20.33 10.40
#